data_AF-E5RGS1-F1
#
_entry.id   AF-E5RGS1-F1
#
_cell.length_a   1.000
_cell.length_b   1.000
_cell.length_c   1.000
_cell.angle_alpha   90.00
_cell.angle_beta   90.00
_cell.angle_gamma   90.00
#
_symmetry.space_group_name_H-M   'P 1'
#
loop_
_entity.id
_entity.type
_entity.pdbx_description
1 polymer ?
#
loop_
_entity_poly.entity_id
_entity_poly.type
_entity_poly.pdbx_seq_one_letter_code
_entity_poly.pdbx_strand_id
1 'polypeptide(L)' 'MTKKTRDLRRQLRKAVMDHVSDSFLETNVPLLVLIEAAKNGNEKEVKEYA' A
#
# COMPACT_ATOMS: atom_id res chain seq x y z
N MET A 1 -29.86 0.75 -21.65
CA MET A 1 -28.49 0.19 -21.50
C MET A 1 -27.52 1.07 -20.71
N THR A 2 -27.87 2.31 -20.33
CA THR A 2 -26.98 3.28 -19.63
C THR A 2 -26.85 3.07 -18.11
N LYS A 3 -27.89 2.55 -17.43
CA LYS A 3 -27.89 2.33 -15.97
C LYS A 3 -26.86 1.27 -15.55
N LYS A 4 -26.85 0.10 -16.21
CA LYS A 4 -25.91 -1.00 -15.89
C LYS A 4 -24.44 -0.59 -16.06
N THR A 5 -24.11 0.13 -17.13
CA THR A 5 -22.74 0.65 -17.36
C THR A 5 -22.34 1.73 -16.36
N ARG A 6 -23.30 2.55 -15.89
CA ARG A 6 -23.05 3.52 -14.81
C ARG A 6 -22.76 2.82 -13.49
N ASP A 7 -23.53 1.79 -13.16
CA ASP A 7 -23.38 1.03 -11.92
C ASP A 7 -22.06 0.25 -11.91
N LEU A 8 -21.65 -0.33 -13.06
CA LEU A 8 -20.34 -0.95 -13.22
C LEU A 8 -19.19 0.05 -12.98
N ARG A 9 -19.24 1.24 -13.59
CA ARG A 9 -18.25 2.30 -13.36
C ARG A 9 -18.17 2.76 -11.90
N ARG A 10 -19.27 2.66 -11.16
CA ARG A 10 -19.26 2.92 -9.72
C ARG A 10 -18.55 1.81 -8.95
N GLN A 11 -18.80 0.54 -9.26
CA GLN A 11 -18.13 -0.57 -8.59
C GLN A 11 -16.63 -0.59 -8.88
N LEU A 12 -16.21 -0.32 -10.12
CA LEU A 12 -14.79 -0.24 -10.48
C LEU A 12 -14.07 0.86 -9.70
N ARG A 13 -14.70 2.03 -9.53
CA ARG A 13 -14.12 3.11 -8.70
C ARG A 13 -14.02 2.73 -7.22
N LYS A 14 -14.97 1.95 -6.70
CA LYS A 14 -14.88 1.44 -5.33
C LYS A 14 -13.70 0.49 -5.17
N ALA A 15 -13.54 -0.48 -6.07
CA ALA A 15 -12.41 -1.40 -6.02
C ALA A 15 -11.05 -0.68 -6.07
N VAL A 16 -10.94 0.39 -6.88
CA VAL A 16 -9.74 1.24 -6.89
C VAL A 16 -9.57 1.96 -5.54
N MET A 17 -10.64 2.54 -4.98
CA MET A 17 -10.59 3.21 -3.68
C MET A 17 -10.26 2.25 -2.53
N ASP A 18 -10.72 1.01 -2.58
CA ASP A 18 -10.41 -0.01 -1.58
C ASP A 18 -8.90 -0.28 -1.58
N HIS A 19 -8.29 -0.48 -2.76
CA HIS A 19 -6.83 -0.64 -2.88
C HIS A 19 -6.06 0.61 -2.43
N VAL A 20 -6.53 1.81 -2.77
CA VAL A 20 -5.91 3.07 -2.34
C VAL A 20 -6.03 3.21 -0.82
N SER A 21 -7.17 2.89 -0.23
CA SER A 21 -7.37 2.94 1.22
C SER A 21 -6.39 2.02 1.95
N ASP A 22 -6.21 0.79 1.45
CA ASP A 22 -5.32 -0.18 2.06
C ASP A 22 -3.84 0.20 1.87
N SER A 23 -3.46 0.60 0.66
CA SER A 23 -2.05 0.88 0.32
C SER A 23 -1.51 2.15 0.98
N PHE A 24 -2.37 3.12 1.31
CA PHE A 24 -1.96 4.43 1.85
C PHE A 24 -2.25 4.58 3.35
N LEU A 25 -2.63 3.51 4.06
CA LEU A 25 -2.94 3.57 5.49
C LEU A 25 -1.69 3.91 6.34
N GLU A 26 -0.55 3.25 6.07
CA GLU A 26 0.69 3.39 6.85
C GLU A 26 1.94 3.44 5.96
N THR A 27 2.07 4.48 5.14
CA THR A 27 3.14 4.58 4.13
C THR A 27 4.56 4.73 4.70
N ASN A 28 4.69 5.19 5.94
CA ASN A 28 5.99 5.49 6.55
C ASN A 28 6.61 4.29 7.28
N VAL A 29 5.81 3.31 7.70
CA VAL A 29 6.26 2.19 8.53
C VAL A 29 7.37 1.38 7.85
N PRO A 30 7.26 0.98 6.56
CA PRO A 30 8.32 0.21 5.90
C PRO A 30 9.68 0.92 5.91
N LEU A 31 9.69 2.23 5.66
CA LEU A 31 10.94 3.02 5.66
C LEU A 31 11.51 3.17 7.07
N LEU A 32 10.66 3.36 8.09
CA LEU A 32 11.10 3.46 9.48
C LEU A 32 11.72 2.15 9.98
N VAL A 33 11.13 1.01 9.63
CA VAL A 33 11.68 -0.32 9.97
C VAL A 33 13.05 -0.53 9.32
N LEU A 34 13.20 -0.17 8.04
CA LEU A 34 14.48 -0.26 7.34
C LEU A 34 15.57 0.65 7.97
N ILE A 35 15.21 1.89 8.33
CA ILE A 35 16.13 2.82 9.02
C ILE A 35 16.59 2.24 10.36
N GLU A 36 15.68 1.62 11.12
CA GLU A 36 16.01 1.05 12.42
C GLU A 36 16.95 -0.16 12.29
N ALA A 37 16.72 -1.05 11.32
CA ALA A 37 17.63 -2.14 11.02
C ALA A 37 19.04 -1.63 10.65
N ALA A 38 19.12 -0.55 9.87
CA ALA A 38 20.37 0.08 9.49
C ALA A 38 21.09 0.72 10.69
N LYS A 39 20.36 1.42 11.58
CA LYS A 39 20.93 2.00 12.81
C LYS A 39 21.53 0.94 13.74
N ASN A 40 20.92 -0.25 13.79
CA ASN A 40 21.39 -1.38 14.59
C ASN A 40 22.56 -2.14 13.93
N GLY A 41 22.98 -1.76 12.72
CA GLY A 41 24.06 -2.42 12.00
C GLY A 41 23.72 -3.85 11.55
N ASN A 42 22.44 -4.23 11.52
CA ASN A 42 22.02 -5.58 11.17
C ASN A 42 21.91 -5.76 9.66
N GLU A 43 23.03 -6.04 9.00
CA GLU A 43 23.09 -6.18 7.53
C GLU A 43 22.13 -7.23 6.95
N LYS A 44 21.80 -8.27 7.73
CA LYS A 44 20.87 -9.30 7.31
C LYS A 44 19.44 -8.75 7.22
N GLU A 45 18.98 -8.07 8.27
CA GLU A 45 17.65 -7.45 8.30
C GLU A 45 17.51 -6.30 7.29
N VAL A 46 18.56 -5.50 7.11
CA VAL A 46 18.56 -4.45 6.09
C VAL A 46 18.33 -5.03 4.68
N LYS A 47 18.91 -6.19 4.36
CA LYS A 47 18.69 -6.89 3.08
C LYS A 47 17.31 -7.53 2.96
N GLU A 48 16.68 -7.85 4.08
CA GLU A 48 15.34 -8.45 4.10
C GLU A 48 14.24 -7.39 3.95
N TYR A 49 14.46 -6.17 4.47
CA TYR A 49 13.50 -5.08 4.42
C TYR A 49 13.62 -4.17 3.18
N ALA A 50 14.69 -4.28 2.39
CA ALA A 50 14.93 -3.50 1.16
C ALA A 50 14.43 -4.25 -0.09
#